data_AF-A0A4D4N629-F1
#
_entry.id   AF-A0A4D4N629-F1
#
_cell.length_a   1.000
_cell.length_b   1.000
_cell.length_c   1.000
_cell.angle_alpha   90.00
_cell.angle_beta   90.00
_cell.angle_gamma   90.00
#
_symmetry.space_group_name_H-M   'P 1'
#
loop_
_entity.id
_entity.type
_entity.pdbx_description
1 polymer ?
#
loop_
_entity_poly.entity_id
_entity_poly.type
_entity_poly.pdbx_seq_one_letter_code
_entity_poly.pdbx_strand_id
1 'polypeptide(L)'
;MAGPNPYAVCAGALGVLAAAGEVRPLLVVVDDLHWVDPSSRQVLQFVARRLTTERVALVMAVQPGAEEDGPWASVPRVALGPLAEDDCWTLLRRHGLDRTDPAADRLVRLSLGNPLVLVEYAGMLARMRATGATQWDEMWEAPGPLVERAWRGQLRALPHRTREALVYVAACRTPDLALLTKALAADGTDLDALDAAERTGLVRIRDGVCELRHPVLRPVVLGQCTTARRLQVYRRLAALSSDELRTWYLAAAAPGPDEAVAGRLAADAEQARRRNALAAAACAWHRAAELSPDPADAARRLLEAARDAFCGGTARDAARWCEQALVHSRDPRLTADIGLLRGQACTWLGDPARAHRLLVDAARAVEPVDRPRACLLYGAAVAPAMMDGRLRHASDIAARCQELADDGRDTQRRHAAVMRAKAQALGGDVPTGRAALLALLDESHSPVAMDIARGPRNARSPWTSRRASPGRTTARPPGRCWTQ
;
A
#
# COMPACT_ATOMS: atom_id res chain seq x y z
N MET A 1 11.09 17.77 14.72
CA MET A 1 12.17 16.77 14.79
C MET A 1 12.14 15.94 13.52
N ALA A 2 13.26 15.75 12.83
CA ALA A 2 13.29 14.92 11.62
C ALA A 2 13.01 13.46 12.02
N GLY A 3 12.01 12.83 11.41
CA GLY A 3 11.73 11.41 11.61
C GLY A 3 12.95 10.55 11.25
N PRO A 4 13.07 9.35 11.85
CA PRO A 4 14.21 8.46 11.60
C PRO A 4 14.34 8.12 10.11
N ASN A 5 15.57 8.12 9.60
CA ASN A 5 15.89 7.72 8.23
C ASN A 5 15.42 6.28 7.99
N PRO A 6 14.61 5.99 6.95
CA PRO A 6 14.15 4.62 6.65
C PRO A 6 15.28 3.59 6.53
N TYR A 7 16.45 4.01 6.03
CA TYR A 7 17.64 3.15 5.98
C TYR A 7 18.21 2.85 7.36
N ALA A 8 18.14 3.79 8.29
CA ALA A 8 18.59 3.56 9.67
C ALA A 8 17.65 2.60 10.40
N VAL A 9 16.35 2.64 10.10
CA VAL A 9 15.37 1.67 10.62
C VAL A 9 15.64 0.27 10.04
N CYS A 10 15.88 0.17 8.73
CA CYS A 10 16.22 -1.10 8.08
C CYS A 10 17.54 -1.71 8.62
N ALA A 11 18.60 -0.90 8.73
CA ALA A 11 19.89 -1.34 9.27
C ALA A 11 19.78 -1.68 10.77
N GLY A 12 19.01 -0.90 11.53
CA GLY A 12 18.74 -1.19 12.94
C GLY A 12 17.99 -2.50 13.13
N ALA A 13 16.95 -2.77 12.32
CA ALA A 13 16.22 -4.03 12.35
C ALA A 13 17.11 -5.22 12.03
N LEU A 14 17.95 -5.14 10.99
CA LEU A 14 18.94 -6.16 10.69
C LEU A 14 19.91 -6.37 11.87
N GLY A 15 20.45 -5.29 12.44
CA GLY A 15 21.37 -5.36 13.57
C GLY A 15 20.76 -6.01 14.81
N VAL A 16 19.50 -5.72 15.11
CA VAL A 16 18.76 -6.36 16.21
C VAL A 16 18.56 -7.85 15.96
N LEU A 17 18.15 -8.23 14.75
CA LEU A 17 17.95 -9.63 14.38
C LEU A 17 19.27 -10.41 14.37
N ALA A 18 20.34 -9.81 13.85
CA ALA A 18 21.69 -10.35 13.85
C ALA A 18 22.19 -10.60 15.29
N ALA A 19 22.10 -9.59 16.16
CA ALA A 19 22.50 -9.72 17.56
C ALA A 19 21.69 -10.80 18.30
N ALA A 20 20.40 -10.95 18.01
CA ALA A 20 19.59 -12.05 18.53
C ALA A 20 20.06 -13.42 17.99
N GLY A 21 20.41 -13.48 16.70
CA GLY A 21 20.97 -14.65 16.02
C GLY A 21 22.33 -15.10 16.56
N GLU A 22 23.17 -14.17 17.00
CA GLU A 22 24.47 -14.45 17.64
C GLU A 22 24.29 -15.23 18.94
N VAL A 23 23.31 -14.84 19.77
CA VAL A 23 22.98 -15.54 21.02
C VAL A 23 22.46 -16.95 20.74
N ARG A 24 21.51 -17.09 19.80
CA ARG A 24 20.94 -18.36 19.38
C ARG A 24 20.36 -18.25 17.97
N PRO A 25 20.35 -19.33 17.16
CA PRO A 25 19.70 -19.31 15.85
C PRO A 25 18.25 -18.83 15.95
N LEU A 26 17.88 -17.87 15.09
CA LEU A 26 16.57 -17.24 15.07
C LEU A 26 15.80 -17.62 13.79
N LEU A 27 14.54 -18.06 13.94
CA LEU A 27 13.59 -18.19 12.83
C LEU A 27 12.53 -17.10 12.98
N VAL A 28 12.39 -16.27 11.95
CA VAL A 28 11.33 -15.27 11.82
C VAL A 28 10.34 -15.79 10.78
N VAL A 29 9.08 -15.93 11.18
CA VAL A 29 7.99 -16.30 10.28
C VAL A 29 7.05 -15.12 10.13
N VAL A 30 6.80 -14.72 8.89
CA VAL A 30 5.83 -13.68 8.54
C VAL A 30 4.74 -14.32 7.71
N ASP A 31 3.57 -14.49 8.32
CA ASP A 31 2.39 -14.97 7.61
C ASP A 31 1.70 -13.81 6.88
N ASP A 32 1.08 -14.09 5.74
CA ASP A 32 0.33 -13.11 4.93
C ASP A 32 1.04 -11.75 4.74
N LEU A 33 2.26 -11.75 4.19
CA LEU A 33 3.10 -10.56 3.96
C LEU A 33 2.38 -9.40 3.25
N HIS A 34 1.38 -9.70 2.43
CA HIS A 34 0.54 -8.73 1.72
C HIS A 34 -0.35 -7.87 2.63
N TRP A 35 -0.55 -8.27 3.90
CA TRP A 35 -1.30 -7.51 4.91
C TRP A 35 -0.38 -6.67 5.79
N VAL A 36 0.90 -7.02 5.87
CA VAL A 36 1.92 -6.23 6.57
C VAL A 36 1.97 -4.84 5.95
N ASP A 37 2.07 -3.82 6.79
CA ASP A 37 2.13 -2.44 6.30
C ASP A 37 3.35 -2.23 5.37
N PRO A 38 3.27 -1.33 4.39
CA PRO A 38 4.34 -1.14 3.41
C PRO A 38 5.72 -0.85 4.01
N SER A 39 5.79 -0.15 5.14
CA SER A 39 7.06 0.22 5.77
C SER A 39 7.75 -0.97 6.44
N SER A 40 6.99 -1.80 7.16
CA SER A 40 7.48 -3.06 7.71
C SER A 40 7.86 -4.04 6.61
N ARG A 41 7.08 -4.10 5.53
CA ARG A 41 7.39 -4.92 4.35
C ARG A 41 8.71 -4.52 3.70
N GLN A 42 9.00 -3.22 3.61
CA GLN A 42 10.28 -2.71 3.11
C GLN A 42 11.45 -3.11 4.02
N VAL A 43 11.28 -3.03 5.34
CA VAL A 43 12.30 -3.48 6.31
C VAL A 43 12.57 -4.98 6.17
N LEU A 44 11.51 -5.80 6.10
CA LEU A 44 11.63 -7.25 5.91
C LEU A 44 12.33 -7.60 4.60
N GLN A 45 12.03 -6.87 3.52
CA GLN A 45 12.72 -7.02 2.24
C GLN A 45 14.21 -6.69 2.34
N PHE A 46 14.55 -5.60 3.04
CA PHE A 46 15.93 -5.20 3.25
C PHE A 46 16.71 -6.25 4.04
N VAL A 47 16.10 -6.78 5.11
CA VAL A 47 16.65 -7.83 5.96
C VAL A 47 16.87 -9.11 5.13
N ALA A 48 15.84 -9.59 4.43
CA ALA A 48 15.87 -10.84 3.66
C ALA A 48 17.08 -10.93 2.70
N ARG A 49 17.47 -9.82 2.08
CA ARG A 49 18.60 -9.75 1.14
C ARG A 49 19.99 -9.82 1.79
N ARG A 50 20.08 -9.70 3.11
CA ARG A 50 21.33 -9.51 3.86
C ARG A 50 21.53 -10.54 4.98
N LEU A 51 20.69 -11.57 5.04
CA LEU A 51 20.82 -12.65 6.03
C LEU A 51 21.91 -13.68 5.67
N THR A 52 22.66 -13.50 4.57
CA THR A 52 23.62 -14.50 4.08
C THR A 52 24.73 -14.86 5.07
N THR A 53 25.07 -13.96 5.99
CA THR A 53 26.11 -14.15 7.02
C THR A 53 25.56 -14.29 8.44
N GLU A 54 24.23 -14.20 8.62
CA GLU A 54 23.59 -14.13 9.92
C GLU A 54 22.99 -15.49 10.33
N ARG A 55 22.95 -15.80 11.62
CA ARG A 55 22.27 -17.00 12.16
C ARG A 55 20.75 -16.79 12.26
N VAL A 56 20.16 -16.24 11.21
CA VAL A 56 18.75 -15.87 11.14
C VAL A 56 18.14 -16.44 9.87
N ALA A 57 17.06 -17.21 10.02
CA ALA A 57 16.21 -17.65 8.92
C ALA A 57 14.94 -16.79 8.89
N LEU A 58 14.52 -16.37 7.69
CA LEU A 58 13.29 -15.61 7.48
C LEU A 58 12.41 -16.35 6.48
N VAL A 59 11.22 -16.74 6.92
CA VAL A 59 10.19 -17.39 6.09
C VAL A 59 9.01 -16.44 5.98
N MET A 60 8.55 -16.19 4.76
CA MET A 60 7.44 -15.27 4.48
C MET A 60 6.43 -15.96 3.57
N ALA A 61 5.14 -15.88 3.93
CA ALA A 61 4.04 -16.34 3.10
C ALA A 61 3.37 -15.14 2.40
N VAL A 62 2.97 -15.30 1.13
CA VAL A 62 2.31 -14.26 0.34
C VAL A 62 1.25 -14.90 -0.55
N GLN A 63 0.15 -14.18 -0.78
CA GLN A 63 -0.91 -14.66 -1.68
C GLN A 63 -0.46 -14.53 -3.15
N PRO A 64 -0.74 -15.52 -4.01
CA PRO A 64 -0.45 -15.44 -5.44
C PRO A 64 -1.11 -14.20 -6.08
N GLY A 65 -0.36 -13.44 -6.87
CA GLY A 65 -0.86 -12.21 -7.52
C GLY A 65 -0.96 -10.98 -6.60
N ALA A 66 -0.81 -11.15 -5.28
CA ALA A 66 -0.50 -10.06 -4.35
C ALA A 66 1.01 -9.72 -4.33
N GLU A 67 1.78 -10.41 -5.18
CA GLU A 67 3.17 -10.12 -5.45
C GLU A 67 3.24 -8.82 -6.26
N GLU A 68 3.52 -7.70 -5.60
CA GLU A 68 3.96 -6.50 -6.31
C GLU A 68 5.23 -6.86 -7.11
N ASP A 69 5.26 -6.62 -8.44
CA ASP A 69 6.55 -6.74 -9.16
C ASP A 69 7.51 -5.70 -8.58
N GLY A 70 8.50 -6.21 -7.86
CA GLY A 70 9.46 -5.46 -7.08
C GLY A 70 10.67 -6.32 -6.72
N PRO A 71 11.66 -5.78 -5.99
CA PRO A 71 12.99 -6.39 -5.79
C PRO A 71 13.04 -7.70 -4.95
N TRP A 72 11.91 -8.39 -4.79
CA TRP A 72 11.77 -9.75 -4.26
C TRP A 72 12.34 -10.83 -5.17
N ALA A 73 12.75 -10.50 -6.41
CA ALA A 73 13.40 -11.45 -7.32
C ALA A 73 14.71 -12.03 -6.76
N SER A 74 15.33 -11.31 -5.82
CA SER A 74 16.59 -11.73 -5.17
C SER A 74 16.42 -12.65 -3.97
N VAL A 75 15.18 -12.95 -3.55
CA VAL A 75 14.88 -13.85 -2.42
C VAL A 75 14.41 -15.20 -3.00
N PRO A 76 14.93 -16.36 -2.54
CA PRO A 76 14.46 -17.67 -2.97
C PRO A 76 12.95 -17.83 -2.75
N ARG A 77 12.26 -18.40 -3.74
CA ARG A 77 10.80 -18.60 -3.69
C ARG A 77 10.45 -20.07 -3.82
N VAL A 78 9.51 -20.50 -2.99
CA VAL A 78 8.85 -21.81 -3.11
C VAL A 78 7.41 -21.54 -3.53
N ALA A 79 7.10 -21.80 -4.80
CA ALA A 79 5.74 -21.70 -5.31
C ALA A 79 4.95 -22.92 -4.82
N LEU A 80 3.90 -22.68 -4.03
CA LEU A 80 2.98 -23.72 -3.60
C LEU A 80 1.90 -23.87 -4.66
N GLY A 81 2.05 -24.88 -5.51
CA GLY A 81 1.04 -25.28 -6.48
C GLY A 81 -0.12 -26.05 -5.82
N PRO A 82 -1.16 -26.37 -6.60
CA PRO A 82 -2.16 -27.32 -6.16
C PRO A 82 -1.55 -28.66 -5.76
N LEU A 83 -2.15 -29.34 -4.78
CA LEU A 83 -1.77 -30.69 -4.39
C LEU A 83 -1.94 -31.65 -5.56
N ALA A 84 -0.98 -32.56 -5.70
CA ALA A 84 -1.15 -33.72 -6.56
C ALA A 84 -2.28 -34.61 -6.03
N GLU A 85 -2.85 -35.42 -6.90
CA GLU A 85 -3.99 -36.28 -6.53
C GLU A 85 -3.66 -37.20 -5.34
N ASP A 86 -2.47 -37.81 -5.32
CA ASP A 86 -2.03 -38.67 -4.21
C ASP A 86 -1.86 -37.91 -2.89
N ASP A 87 -1.46 -36.64 -2.94
CA ASP A 87 -1.37 -35.77 -1.77
C ASP A 87 -2.77 -35.38 -1.28
N CYS A 88 -3.72 -35.17 -2.19
CA CYS A 88 -5.13 -34.96 -1.84
C CYS A 88 -5.68 -36.15 -1.07
N TRP A 89 -5.43 -37.37 -1.56
CA TRP A 89 -5.84 -38.60 -0.88
C TRP A 89 -5.12 -38.82 0.45
N THR A 90 -3.84 -38.44 0.54
CA THR A 90 -3.10 -38.48 1.80
C THR A 90 -3.72 -37.55 2.85
N LEU A 91 -4.17 -36.37 2.43
CA LEU A 91 -4.86 -35.41 3.29
C LEU A 91 -6.25 -35.92 3.72
N LEU A 92 -7.05 -36.43 2.79
CA LEU A 92 -8.40 -36.94 3.07
C LEU A 92 -8.41 -38.17 3.99
N ARG A 93 -7.41 -39.05 3.89
CA ARG A 93 -7.25 -40.19 4.81
C ARG A 93 -7.16 -39.79 6.27
N ARG A 94 -6.57 -38.62 6.58
CA ARG A 94 -6.51 -38.09 7.96
C ARG A 94 -7.88 -37.75 8.52
N HIS A 95 -8.88 -37.57 7.65
CA HIS A 95 -10.27 -37.30 8.00
C HIS A 95 -11.16 -38.54 7.89
N GLY A 96 -10.57 -39.74 7.76
CA GLY A 96 -11.30 -41.00 7.64
C GLY A 96 -12.02 -41.19 6.30
N LEU A 97 -11.61 -40.44 5.26
CA LEU A 97 -12.13 -40.55 3.90
C LEU A 97 -11.10 -41.23 3.01
N ASP A 98 -11.54 -42.16 2.16
CA ASP A 98 -10.67 -42.89 1.25
C ASP A 98 -11.24 -42.95 -0.18
N ARG A 99 -10.50 -43.61 -1.07
CA ARG A 99 -10.81 -43.74 -2.49
C ARG A 99 -12.11 -44.48 -2.79
N THR A 100 -12.64 -45.24 -1.83
CA THR A 100 -13.91 -45.96 -1.99
C THR A 100 -15.12 -45.08 -1.72
N ASP A 101 -14.91 -43.90 -1.11
CA ASP A 101 -15.96 -42.94 -0.82
C ASP A 101 -16.28 -42.07 -2.05
N PRO A 102 -17.47 -42.21 -2.67
CA PRO A 102 -17.81 -41.49 -3.89
C PRO A 102 -17.83 -39.96 -3.71
N ALA A 103 -18.14 -39.47 -2.51
CA ALA A 103 -18.12 -38.05 -2.20
C ALA A 103 -16.69 -37.53 -2.04
N ALA A 104 -15.79 -38.33 -1.47
CA ALA A 104 -14.37 -37.99 -1.35
C ALA A 104 -13.67 -38.01 -2.73
N ASP A 105 -13.98 -39.00 -3.56
CA ASP A 105 -13.45 -39.12 -4.92
C ASP A 105 -13.91 -37.95 -5.81
N ARG A 106 -15.19 -37.57 -5.69
CA ARG A 106 -15.71 -36.36 -6.34
C ARG A 106 -15.07 -35.08 -5.78
N LEU A 107 -14.82 -35.01 -4.47
CA LEU A 107 -14.16 -33.88 -3.82
C LEU A 107 -12.71 -33.71 -4.31
N VAL A 108 -11.93 -34.78 -4.50
CA VAL A 108 -10.58 -34.69 -5.07
C VAL A 108 -10.62 -34.07 -6.46
N ARG A 109 -11.51 -34.55 -7.35
CA ARG A 109 -11.68 -33.99 -8.70
C ARG A 109 -12.10 -32.52 -8.68
N LEU A 110 -13.05 -32.17 -7.80
CA LEU A 110 -13.59 -30.81 -7.73
C LEU A 110 -12.67 -29.83 -7.04
N SER A 111 -11.82 -30.30 -6.11
CA SER A 111 -10.93 -29.43 -5.32
C SER A 111 -9.86 -28.74 -6.16
N LEU A 112 -9.57 -29.28 -7.35
CA LEU A 112 -8.45 -28.88 -8.20
C LEU A 112 -7.14 -28.77 -7.40
N GLY A 113 -6.94 -29.66 -6.42
CA GLY A 113 -5.74 -29.71 -5.57
C GLY A 113 -5.70 -28.66 -4.45
N ASN A 114 -6.79 -27.97 -4.13
CA ASN A 114 -6.80 -26.95 -3.06
C ASN A 114 -6.92 -27.61 -1.66
N PRO A 115 -5.88 -27.52 -0.78
CA PRO A 115 -5.90 -28.16 0.53
C PRO A 115 -7.01 -27.67 1.46
N LEU A 116 -7.32 -26.37 1.44
CA LEU A 116 -8.34 -25.77 2.31
C LEU A 116 -9.72 -26.38 2.02
N VAL A 117 -9.99 -26.62 0.74
CA VAL A 117 -11.25 -27.18 0.27
C VAL A 117 -11.35 -28.64 0.70
N LEU A 118 -10.28 -29.42 0.53
CA LEU A 118 -10.28 -30.81 0.97
C LEU A 118 -10.59 -30.93 2.47
N VAL A 119 -9.96 -30.12 3.32
CA VAL A 119 -10.14 -30.16 4.79
C VAL A 119 -11.53 -29.72 5.22
N GLU A 120 -12.01 -28.56 4.74
CA GLU A 120 -13.32 -28.02 5.13
C GLU A 120 -14.46 -28.97 4.75
N TYR A 121 -14.37 -29.56 3.56
CA TYR A 121 -15.39 -30.47 3.06
C TYR A 121 -15.33 -31.83 3.70
N ALA A 122 -14.14 -32.34 3.99
CA ALA A 122 -14.00 -33.56 4.78
C ALA A 122 -14.65 -33.40 6.17
N GLY A 123 -14.44 -32.25 6.82
CA GLY A 123 -15.09 -31.92 8.08
C GLY A 123 -16.60 -31.74 7.98
N MET A 124 -17.12 -31.23 6.86
CA MET A 124 -18.55 -31.10 6.60
C MET A 124 -19.20 -32.47 6.36
N LEU A 125 -18.59 -33.32 5.54
CA LEU A 125 -19.03 -34.70 5.27
C LEU A 125 -19.11 -35.52 6.56
N ALA A 126 -18.10 -35.43 7.42
CA ALA A 126 -18.11 -36.09 8.72
C ALA A 126 -19.30 -35.65 9.59
N ARG A 127 -19.62 -34.34 9.61
CA ARG A 127 -20.75 -33.78 10.36
C ARG A 127 -22.11 -34.21 9.77
N MET A 128 -22.27 -34.15 8.45
CA MET A 128 -23.50 -34.58 7.78
C MET A 128 -23.82 -36.05 8.06
N ARG A 129 -22.81 -36.90 8.02
CA ARG A 129 -22.94 -38.34 8.34
C ARG A 129 -23.29 -38.57 9.80
N ALA A 130 -22.70 -37.80 10.72
CA ALA A 130 -23.05 -37.86 12.13
C ALA A 130 -24.53 -37.47 12.41
N THR A 131 -25.12 -36.63 11.55
CA THR A 131 -26.54 -36.25 11.63
C THR A 131 -27.48 -37.15 10.83
N GLY A 132 -26.99 -38.24 10.23
CA GLY A 132 -27.79 -39.17 9.42
C GLY A 132 -28.19 -38.66 8.03
N ALA A 133 -27.62 -37.54 7.58
CA ALA A 133 -27.83 -37.03 6.23
C ALA A 133 -26.96 -37.83 5.25
N THR A 134 -27.59 -38.53 4.30
CA THR A 134 -26.93 -39.52 3.42
C THR A 134 -26.72 -39.05 1.98
N GLN A 135 -27.24 -37.88 1.58
CA GLN A 135 -27.17 -37.42 0.19
C GLN A 135 -26.25 -36.22 0.00
N TRP A 136 -25.28 -36.40 -0.89
CA TRP A 136 -24.51 -35.35 -1.54
C TRP A 136 -25.28 -34.92 -2.79
N ASP A 137 -25.93 -33.75 -2.74
CA ASP A 137 -26.69 -33.23 -3.88
C ASP A 137 -25.77 -32.87 -5.07
N GLU A 138 -26.26 -33.15 -6.28
CA GLU A 138 -25.51 -33.01 -7.55
C GLU A 138 -25.17 -31.57 -7.94
N MET A 139 -25.62 -30.55 -7.20
CA MET A 139 -25.43 -29.12 -7.49
C MET A 139 -24.02 -28.55 -7.15
N TRP A 140 -23.01 -29.39 -6.93
CA TRP A 140 -21.69 -28.96 -6.41
C TRP A 140 -20.56 -29.01 -7.44
N GLU A 141 -20.06 -27.83 -7.89
CA GLU A 141 -18.91 -27.72 -8.82
C GLU A 141 -17.92 -26.57 -8.47
N ALA A 142 -16.74 -26.93 -7.92
CA ALA A 142 -15.41 -26.27 -7.88
C ALA A 142 -15.09 -25.03 -6.97
N PRO A 143 -14.08 -25.08 -6.07
CA PRO A 143 -13.67 -24.01 -5.14
C PRO A 143 -12.91 -22.86 -5.82
N GLY A 144 -13.19 -21.66 -5.35
CA GLY A 144 -13.27 -20.45 -6.17
C GLY A 144 -14.59 -19.78 -5.77
N PRO A 145 -15.39 -19.22 -6.69
CA PRO A 145 -16.77 -18.81 -6.45
C PRO A 145 -17.63 -19.82 -5.64
N LEU A 146 -17.20 -21.07 -5.42
CA LEU A 146 -17.81 -21.98 -4.44
C LEU A 146 -17.57 -21.73 -2.97
N VAL A 147 -16.40 -21.28 -2.52
CA VAL A 147 -16.26 -20.96 -1.09
C VAL A 147 -17.17 -19.78 -0.80
N GLU A 148 -17.18 -18.79 -1.71
CA GLU A 148 -18.20 -17.76 -1.71
C GLU A 148 -19.63 -18.33 -1.86
N ARG A 149 -19.94 -19.26 -2.78
CA ARG A 149 -21.30 -19.83 -2.90
C ARG A 149 -21.71 -20.63 -1.68
N ALA A 150 -20.79 -21.34 -1.03
CA ALA A 150 -21.04 -22.11 0.19
C ALA A 150 -21.36 -21.16 1.34
N TRP A 151 -20.57 -20.10 1.52
CA TRP A 151 -20.90 -19.03 2.46
C TRP A 151 -22.18 -18.30 2.06
N ARG A 152 -22.43 -18.05 0.77
CA ARG A 152 -23.69 -17.46 0.29
C ARG A 152 -24.88 -18.36 0.58
N GLY A 153 -24.72 -19.68 0.48
CA GLY A 153 -25.74 -20.67 0.80
C GLY A 153 -26.04 -20.69 2.30
N GLN A 154 -25.00 -20.72 3.14
CA GLN A 154 -25.17 -20.60 4.59
C GLN A 154 -25.82 -19.26 4.99
N LEU A 155 -25.39 -18.15 4.41
CA LEU A 155 -26.00 -16.83 4.65
C LEU A 155 -27.46 -16.80 4.21
N ARG A 156 -27.81 -17.36 3.05
CA ARG A 156 -29.20 -17.48 2.56
C ARG A 156 -30.08 -18.32 3.48
N ALA A 157 -29.52 -19.32 4.15
CA ALA A 157 -30.24 -20.16 5.10
C ALA A 157 -30.52 -19.46 6.44
N LEU A 158 -29.82 -18.36 6.76
CA LEU A 158 -30.07 -17.61 7.99
C LEU A 158 -31.42 -16.87 7.95
N PRO A 159 -32.03 -16.58 9.11
CA PRO A 159 -33.18 -15.69 9.19
C PRO A 159 -32.89 -14.32 8.55
N HIS A 160 -33.91 -13.70 7.95
CA HIS A 160 -33.76 -12.37 7.34
C HIS A 160 -33.18 -11.34 8.33
N ARG A 161 -33.66 -11.33 9.57
CA ARG A 161 -33.17 -10.45 10.65
C ARG A 161 -31.66 -10.64 10.91
N THR A 162 -31.17 -11.87 10.87
CA THR A 162 -29.75 -12.19 11.05
C THR A 162 -28.90 -11.73 9.87
N ARG A 163 -29.38 -11.93 8.64
CA ARG A 163 -28.68 -11.42 7.45
C ARG A 163 -28.55 -9.90 7.49
N GLU A 164 -29.60 -9.20 7.89
CA GLU A 164 -29.61 -7.75 8.05
C GLU A 164 -28.62 -7.28 9.12
N ALA A 165 -28.59 -7.96 10.28
CA ALA A 165 -27.64 -7.65 11.34
C ALA A 165 -26.17 -7.90 10.92
N LEU A 166 -25.91 -8.96 10.13
CA LEU A 166 -24.58 -9.26 9.61
C LEU A 166 -24.03 -8.15 8.69
N VAL A 167 -24.88 -7.39 7.99
CA VAL A 167 -24.44 -6.24 7.19
C VAL A 167 -23.77 -5.19 8.09
N TYR A 168 -24.29 -4.95 9.30
CA TYR A 168 -23.66 -4.05 10.26
C TYR A 168 -22.31 -4.59 10.72
N VAL A 169 -22.22 -5.87 11.08
CA VAL A 169 -20.95 -6.49 11.50
C VAL A 169 -19.90 -6.40 10.37
N ALA A 170 -20.31 -6.65 9.13
CA ALA A 170 -19.43 -6.57 7.96
C ALA A 170 -19.01 -5.13 7.62
N ALA A 171 -19.92 -4.17 7.77
CA ALA A 171 -19.66 -2.75 7.50
C ALA A 171 -18.84 -2.07 8.60
N CYS A 172 -18.98 -2.51 9.86
CA CYS A 172 -18.21 -2.01 10.99
C CYS A 172 -16.72 -2.25 10.79
N ARG A 173 -15.93 -1.17 10.94
CA ARG A 173 -14.47 -1.23 10.94
C ARG A 173 -13.88 -1.51 12.32
N THR A 174 -14.58 -1.08 13.36
CA THR A 174 -14.25 -1.38 14.75
C THR A 174 -15.09 -2.56 15.21
N PRO A 175 -14.52 -3.50 15.97
CA PRO A 175 -15.31 -4.62 16.46
C PRO A 175 -16.07 -4.27 17.75
N ASP A 176 -16.20 -2.98 18.09
CA ASP A 176 -16.91 -2.48 19.27
C ASP A 176 -18.40 -2.88 19.25
N LEU A 177 -18.77 -3.74 20.20
CA LEU A 177 -20.13 -4.22 20.38
C LEU A 177 -21.09 -3.09 20.76
N ALA A 178 -20.65 -2.07 21.51
CA ALA A 178 -21.53 -0.98 21.93
C ALA A 178 -21.96 -0.10 20.75
N LEU A 179 -21.04 0.19 19.82
CA LEU A 179 -21.36 0.86 18.56
C LEU A 179 -22.32 0.01 17.72
N LEU A 180 -22.05 -1.29 17.60
CA LEU A 180 -22.88 -2.22 16.84
C LEU A 180 -24.32 -2.28 17.40
N THR A 181 -24.48 -2.42 18.71
CA THR A 181 -25.80 -2.45 19.36
C THR A 181 -26.58 -1.15 19.11
N LYS A 182 -25.94 0.02 19.23
CA LYS A 182 -26.57 1.31 18.91
C LYS A 182 -26.99 1.41 17.43
N ALA A 183 -26.15 0.91 16.52
CA ALA A 183 -26.41 0.95 15.09
C ALA A 183 -27.57 0.02 14.69
N LEU A 184 -27.65 -1.17 15.28
CA LEU A 184 -28.78 -2.10 15.11
C LEU A 184 -30.09 -1.49 15.66
N ALA A 185 -30.04 -0.90 16.86
CA ALA A 185 -31.21 -0.30 17.50
C ALA A 185 -31.81 0.86 16.70
N ALA A 186 -30.96 1.68 16.06
CA ALA A 186 -31.38 2.76 15.15
C ALA A 186 -32.13 2.26 13.88
N ASP A 187 -32.24 0.95 13.73
CA ASP A 187 -32.88 0.24 12.63
C ASP A 187 -33.98 -0.72 13.09
N GLY A 188 -34.40 -0.61 14.36
CA GLY A 188 -35.40 -1.48 14.97
C GLY A 188 -34.94 -2.94 15.09
N THR A 189 -33.62 -3.18 15.12
CA THR A 189 -33.03 -4.51 15.30
C THR A 189 -32.26 -4.55 16.61
N ASP A 190 -32.18 -5.72 17.24
CA ASP A 190 -31.44 -5.90 18.50
C ASP A 190 -30.30 -6.89 18.32
N LEU A 191 -29.48 -7.04 19.36
CA LEU A 191 -28.31 -7.93 19.32
C LEU A 191 -28.70 -9.41 19.14
N ASP A 192 -29.88 -9.80 19.62
CA ASP A 192 -30.45 -11.15 19.48
C ASP A 192 -30.59 -11.59 18.01
N ALA A 193 -30.60 -10.65 17.07
CA ALA A 193 -30.60 -10.93 15.64
C ALA A 193 -29.35 -11.71 15.20
N LEU A 194 -28.23 -11.57 15.93
CA LEU A 194 -26.98 -12.26 15.63
C LEU A 194 -26.90 -13.67 16.23
N ASP A 195 -27.85 -14.10 17.07
CA ASP A 195 -27.85 -15.42 17.70
C ASP A 195 -27.62 -16.57 16.71
N ALA A 196 -28.36 -16.57 15.60
CA ALA A 196 -28.24 -17.61 14.59
C ALA A 196 -26.88 -17.59 13.89
N ALA A 197 -26.28 -16.41 13.72
CA ALA A 197 -24.94 -16.27 13.15
C ALA A 197 -23.84 -16.71 14.14
N GLU A 198 -24.05 -16.50 15.44
CA GLU A 198 -23.12 -16.97 16.47
C GLU A 198 -23.17 -18.50 16.61
N ARG A 199 -24.38 -19.08 16.67
CA ARG A 199 -24.57 -20.55 16.73
C ARG A 199 -23.99 -21.29 15.53
N THR A 200 -24.00 -20.66 14.35
CA THR A 200 -23.41 -21.21 13.11
C THR A 200 -21.92 -20.90 12.97
N GLY A 201 -21.33 -20.13 13.90
CA GLY A 201 -19.91 -19.81 13.92
C GLY A 201 -19.48 -18.78 12.86
N LEU A 202 -20.41 -17.97 12.35
CA LEU A 202 -20.13 -16.88 11.41
C LEU A 202 -19.60 -15.63 12.10
N VAL A 203 -20.07 -15.36 13.32
CA VAL A 203 -19.60 -14.28 14.18
C VAL A 203 -19.09 -14.83 15.50
N ARG A 204 -18.21 -14.06 16.14
CA ARG A 204 -17.70 -14.29 17.49
C ARG A 204 -18.00 -13.05 18.31
N ILE A 205 -18.74 -13.22 19.40
CA ILE A 205 -19.05 -12.14 20.36
C ILE A 205 -18.40 -12.47 21.69
N ARG A 206 -17.38 -11.71 22.10
CA ARG A 206 -16.66 -11.89 23.38
C ARG A 206 -16.10 -10.57 23.87
N ASP A 207 -16.05 -10.36 25.18
CA ASP A 207 -15.35 -9.22 25.81
C ASP A 207 -15.73 -7.82 25.27
N GLY A 208 -17.01 -7.62 24.94
CA GLY A 208 -17.49 -6.35 24.35
C GLY A 208 -17.11 -6.16 22.88
N VAL A 209 -16.72 -7.23 22.21
CA VAL A 209 -16.24 -7.24 20.82
C VAL A 209 -17.11 -8.19 19.98
N CYS A 210 -17.50 -7.75 18.77
CA CYS A 210 -18.19 -8.57 17.76
C CYS A 210 -17.42 -8.55 16.44
N GLU A 211 -17.02 -9.74 15.97
CA GLU A 211 -16.23 -9.90 14.75
C GLU A 211 -16.80 -11.02 13.88
N LEU A 212 -16.60 -10.88 12.56
CA LEU A 212 -16.73 -12.01 11.64
C LEU A 212 -15.60 -12.99 11.93
N ARG A 213 -15.94 -14.27 12.11
CA ARG A 213 -14.94 -15.30 12.41
C ARG A 213 -13.86 -15.41 11.34
N HIS A 214 -14.25 -15.18 10.09
CA HIS A 214 -13.39 -15.31 8.92
C HIS A 214 -13.39 -14.02 8.10
N PRO A 215 -12.21 -13.45 7.73
CA PRO A 215 -12.14 -12.22 6.94
C PRO A 215 -12.87 -12.28 5.59
N VAL A 216 -12.92 -13.46 4.97
CA VAL A 216 -13.61 -13.70 3.69
C VAL A 216 -15.14 -13.47 3.78
N LEU A 217 -15.73 -13.53 4.97
CA LEU A 217 -17.17 -13.29 5.15
C LEU A 217 -17.55 -11.84 4.85
N ARG A 218 -16.66 -10.87 5.09
CA ARG A 218 -16.96 -9.45 4.92
C ARG A 218 -17.38 -9.11 3.48
N PRO A 219 -16.57 -9.40 2.43
CA PRO A 219 -17.00 -9.15 1.05
C PRO A 219 -18.21 -9.99 0.64
N VAL A 220 -18.38 -11.21 1.17
CA VAL A 220 -19.54 -12.07 0.85
C VAL A 220 -20.84 -11.48 1.40
N VAL A 221 -20.85 -11.04 2.66
CA VAL A 221 -22.02 -10.39 3.30
C VAL A 221 -22.35 -9.08 2.58
N LEU A 222 -21.35 -8.23 2.34
CA LEU A 222 -21.56 -6.95 1.66
C LEU A 222 -21.96 -7.11 0.19
N GLY A 223 -21.58 -8.21 -0.46
CA GLY A 223 -21.94 -8.54 -1.85
C GLY A 223 -23.36 -9.09 -2.01
N GLN A 224 -23.98 -9.60 -0.95
CA GLN A 224 -25.40 -10.02 -0.95
C GLN A 224 -26.36 -8.87 -0.61
N CYS A 225 -25.85 -7.80 -0.02
CA CYS A 225 -26.61 -6.62 0.34
C CYS A 225 -26.88 -5.75 -0.89
N THR A 226 -28.09 -5.18 -0.99
CA THR A 226 -28.38 -4.20 -2.04
C THR A 226 -27.54 -2.95 -1.82
N THR A 227 -27.18 -2.24 -2.90
CA THR A 227 -26.44 -0.99 -2.80
C THR A 227 -27.13 0.02 -1.87
N ALA A 228 -28.45 0.20 -2.02
CA ALA A 228 -29.23 1.13 -1.19
C ALA A 228 -29.11 0.81 0.30
N ARG A 229 -29.22 -0.48 0.66
CA ARG A 229 -29.11 -0.93 2.05
C ARG A 229 -27.69 -0.75 2.60
N ARG A 230 -26.67 -1.08 1.81
CA ARG A 230 -25.27 -0.86 2.19
C ARG A 230 -24.96 0.61 2.48
N LEU A 231 -25.45 1.53 1.65
CA LEU A 231 -25.29 2.97 1.86
C LEU A 231 -26.04 3.44 3.12
N GLN A 232 -27.24 2.92 3.39
CA GLN A 232 -28.00 3.23 4.61
C GLN A 232 -27.23 2.81 5.88
N VAL A 233 -26.67 1.60 5.89
CA VAL A 233 -25.86 1.10 7.02
C VAL A 233 -24.65 2.00 7.26
N TYR A 234 -23.90 2.35 6.21
CA TYR A 234 -22.77 3.27 6.36
C TYR A 234 -23.18 4.66 6.88
N ARG A 235 -24.32 5.22 6.45
CA ARG A 235 -24.81 6.51 6.99
C ARG A 235 -25.13 6.44 8.48
N ARG A 236 -25.69 5.32 8.95
CA ARG A 236 -25.95 5.12 10.38
C ARG A 236 -24.68 5.00 11.19
N LEU A 237 -23.73 4.20 10.70
CA LEU A 237 -22.42 4.08 11.33
C LEU A 237 -21.71 5.43 11.38
N ALA A 238 -21.81 6.24 10.33
CA ALA A 238 -21.28 7.61 10.33
C ALA A 238 -21.89 8.49 11.42
N ALA A 239 -23.22 8.46 11.60
CA ALA A 239 -23.93 9.26 12.60
C ALA A 239 -23.51 8.92 14.04
N LEU A 240 -23.07 7.68 14.29
CA LEU A 240 -22.72 7.17 15.61
C LEU A 240 -21.20 7.16 15.88
N SER A 241 -20.38 7.49 14.89
CA SER A 241 -18.91 7.40 14.98
C SER A 241 -18.25 8.74 15.30
N SER A 242 -17.01 8.68 15.80
CA SER A 242 -16.08 9.82 15.93
C SER A 242 -15.58 10.32 14.57
N ASP A 243 -14.93 11.48 14.51
CA ASP A 243 -14.65 12.19 13.25
C ASP A 243 -13.90 11.37 12.19
N GLU A 244 -12.75 10.76 12.49
CA GLU A 244 -11.99 9.97 11.48
C GLU A 244 -12.82 8.79 10.94
N LEU A 245 -13.50 8.04 11.81
CA LEU A 245 -14.35 6.92 11.41
C LEU A 245 -15.61 7.38 10.66
N ARG A 246 -16.19 8.50 11.10
CA ARG A 246 -17.34 9.14 10.46
C ARG A 246 -17.00 9.53 9.03
N THR A 247 -15.85 10.16 8.78
CA THR A 247 -15.43 10.51 7.42
C THR A 247 -15.32 9.27 6.53
N TRP A 248 -14.73 8.19 7.03
CA TRP A 248 -14.65 6.93 6.28
C TRP A 248 -16.02 6.36 5.93
N TYR A 249 -16.94 6.29 6.89
CA TYR A 249 -18.29 5.81 6.66
C TYR A 249 -19.07 6.70 5.69
N LEU A 250 -18.94 8.02 5.77
CA LEU A 250 -19.55 8.94 4.81
C LEU A 250 -18.98 8.74 3.40
N ALA A 251 -17.66 8.52 3.27
CA ALA A 251 -17.03 8.21 2.00
C ALA A 251 -17.49 6.88 1.40
N ALA A 252 -17.73 5.86 2.24
CA ALA A 252 -18.29 4.59 1.82
C ALA A 252 -19.80 4.69 1.48
N ALA A 253 -20.51 5.66 2.06
CA ALA A 253 -21.91 5.95 1.83
C ALA A 253 -22.20 6.91 0.66
N ALA A 254 -21.16 7.47 0.02
CA ALA A 254 -21.29 8.40 -1.09
C ALA A 254 -21.62 7.65 -2.39
N PRO A 255 -22.80 7.87 -3.01
CA PRO A 255 -23.19 7.22 -4.27
C PRO A 255 -22.48 7.81 -5.49
N GLY A 256 -21.79 8.94 -5.34
CA GLY A 256 -21.10 9.68 -6.38
C GLY A 256 -20.29 10.83 -5.76
N PRO A 257 -19.88 11.83 -6.56
CA PRO A 257 -19.12 12.98 -6.06
C PRO A 257 -19.83 13.75 -4.93
N ASP A 258 -19.07 14.11 -3.90
CA ASP A 258 -19.50 14.88 -2.73
C ASP A 258 -18.31 15.68 -2.17
N GLU A 259 -18.33 16.99 -2.41
CA GLU A 259 -17.22 17.89 -2.01
C GLU A 259 -17.05 17.99 -0.49
N ALA A 260 -18.14 17.90 0.28
CA ALA A 260 -18.04 17.96 1.74
C ALA A 260 -17.34 16.73 2.31
N VAL A 261 -17.59 15.55 1.72
CA VAL A 261 -16.88 14.32 2.09
C VAL A 261 -15.43 14.36 1.60
N ALA A 262 -15.20 14.81 0.38
CA ALA A 262 -13.86 14.91 -0.19
C ALA A 262 -12.96 15.88 0.60
N GLY A 263 -13.50 17.02 1.03
CA GLY A 263 -12.80 17.99 1.89
C GLY A 263 -12.44 17.41 3.26
N ARG A 264 -13.31 16.60 3.87
CA ARG A 264 -12.98 15.89 5.13
C ARG A 264 -11.88 14.86 4.94
N LEU A 265 -11.94 14.06 3.88
CA LEU A 265 -10.89 13.08 3.55
C LEU A 265 -9.54 13.75 3.30
N ALA A 266 -9.53 14.92 2.65
CA ALA A 266 -8.34 15.73 2.46
C ALA A 266 -7.74 16.18 3.81
N ALA A 267 -8.57 16.65 4.74
CA ALA A 267 -8.12 17.02 6.08
C ALA A 267 -7.57 15.83 6.88
N ASP A 268 -8.22 14.66 6.79
CA ASP A 268 -7.75 13.42 7.41
C ASP A 268 -6.40 12.97 6.80
N ALA A 269 -6.24 13.12 5.49
CA ALA A 269 -5.00 12.82 4.78
C ALA A 269 -3.85 13.73 5.23
N GLU A 270 -4.10 15.04 5.39
CA GLU A 270 -3.11 15.96 5.97
C GLU A 270 -2.72 15.57 7.40
N GLN A 271 -3.69 15.16 8.22
CA GLN A 271 -3.43 14.75 9.59
C GLN A 271 -2.63 13.43 9.64
N ALA A 272 -2.94 12.48 8.77
CA ALA A 272 -2.16 11.26 8.58
C ALA A 272 -0.72 11.58 8.15
N ARG A 273 -0.54 12.50 7.19
CA ARG A 273 0.78 12.97 6.75
C ARG A 273 1.57 13.63 7.88
N ARG A 274 0.94 14.47 8.71
CA ARG A 274 1.58 15.09 9.90
C ARG A 274 2.09 14.06 10.91
N ARG A 275 1.43 12.90 11.02
CA ARG A 275 1.84 11.76 11.84
C ARG A 275 2.77 10.77 11.11
N ASN A 276 3.22 11.11 9.90
CA ASN A 276 4.06 10.26 9.03
C ASN A 276 3.40 8.93 8.60
N ALA A 277 2.06 8.85 8.63
CA ALA A 277 1.28 7.72 8.13
C ALA A 277 1.00 7.88 6.62
N LEU A 278 2.06 7.85 5.82
CA LEU A 278 2.02 8.23 4.40
C LEU A 278 1.10 7.33 3.55
N ALA A 279 1.09 6.02 3.79
CA ALA A 279 0.20 5.11 3.07
C ALA A 279 -1.28 5.44 3.32
N ALA A 280 -1.65 5.72 4.57
CA ALA A 280 -3.00 6.11 4.93
C ALA A 280 -3.39 7.47 4.32
N ALA A 281 -2.46 8.44 4.35
CA ALA A 281 -2.65 9.74 3.71
C ALA A 281 -2.88 9.60 2.20
N ALA A 282 -2.09 8.77 1.54
CA ALA A 282 -2.16 8.51 0.11
C ALA A 282 -3.54 7.93 -0.30
N CYS A 283 -4.02 6.91 0.43
CA CYS A 283 -5.35 6.34 0.21
C CYS A 283 -6.48 7.35 0.47
N ALA A 284 -6.36 8.18 1.52
CA ALA A 284 -7.35 9.19 1.85
C ALA A 284 -7.42 10.30 0.78
N TRP A 285 -6.28 10.79 0.29
CA TRP A 285 -6.23 11.72 -0.84
C TRP A 285 -6.80 11.13 -2.12
N HIS A 286 -6.48 9.86 -2.43
CA HIS A 286 -7.02 9.20 -3.62
C HIS A 286 -8.55 9.10 -3.53
N ARG A 287 -9.08 8.68 -2.38
CA ARG A 287 -10.53 8.62 -2.17
C ARG A 287 -11.17 10.01 -2.18
N ALA A 288 -10.49 11.03 -1.66
CA ALA A 288 -10.94 12.42 -1.76
C ALA A 288 -11.08 12.85 -3.22
N ALA A 289 -10.13 12.48 -4.08
CA ALA A 289 -10.19 12.80 -5.49
C ALA A 289 -11.34 12.10 -6.23
N GLU A 290 -11.62 10.83 -5.93
CA GLU A 290 -12.77 10.10 -6.51
C GLU A 290 -14.11 10.75 -6.16
N LEU A 291 -14.19 11.43 -5.02
CA LEU A 291 -15.38 12.12 -4.53
C LEU A 291 -15.41 13.61 -4.89
N SER A 292 -14.39 14.15 -5.56
CA SER A 292 -14.37 15.54 -6.01
C SER A 292 -15.34 15.76 -7.19
N PRO A 293 -16.29 16.71 -7.11
CA PRO A 293 -17.11 17.08 -8.26
C PRO A 293 -16.34 17.87 -9.32
N ASP A 294 -15.40 18.73 -8.91
CA ASP A 294 -14.56 19.53 -9.82
C ASP A 294 -13.34 18.71 -10.28
N PRO A 295 -13.15 18.49 -11.60
CA PRO A 295 -11.95 17.84 -12.14
C PRO A 295 -10.63 18.51 -11.70
N ALA A 296 -10.60 19.83 -11.53
CA ALA A 296 -9.40 20.53 -11.09
C ALA A 296 -9.02 20.15 -9.64
N ASP A 297 -10.01 20.03 -8.75
CA ASP A 297 -9.81 19.54 -7.38
C ASP A 297 -9.45 18.05 -7.36
N ALA A 298 -10.08 17.24 -8.20
CA ALA A 298 -9.70 15.83 -8.37
C ALA A 298 -8.22 15.69 -8.77
N ALA A 299 -7.75 16.47 -9.74
CA ALA A 299 -6.36 16.45 -10.19
C ALA A 299 -5.39 16.90 -9.08
N ARG A 300 -5.71 17.96 -8.33
CA ARG A 300 -4.92 18.41 -7.18
C ARG A 300 -4.81 17.34 -6.09
N ARG A 301 -5.94 16.72 -5.73
CA ARG A 301 -6.00 15.66 -4.71
C ARG A 301 -5.27 14.40 -5.16
N LEU A 302 -5.35 14.02 -6.44
CA LEU A 302 -4.58 12.91 -7.01
C LEU A 302 -3.07 13.19 -6.99
N LEU A 303 -2.64 14.42 -7.24
CA LEU A 303 -1.23 14.79 -7.11
C LEU A 303 -0.75 14.65 -5.66
N GLU A 304 -1.55 15.06 -4.67
CA GLU A 304 -1.24 14.85 -3.25
C GLU A 304 -1.21 13.35 -2.89
N ALA A 305 -2.15 12.56 -3.41
CA ALA A 305 -2.17 11.11 -3.24
C ALA A 305 -0.90 10.46 -3.79
N ALA A 306 -0.53 10.82 -5.03
CA ALA A 306 0.67 10.32 -5.68
C ALA A 306 1.94 10.72 -4.92
N ARG A 307 1.98 11.94 -4.36
CA ARG A 307 3.13 12.42 -3.59
C ARG A 307 3.31 11.60 -2.31
N ASP A 308 2.22 11.36 -1.57
CA ASP A 308 2.28 10.57 -0.34
C ASP A 308 2.56 9.09 -0.63
N ALA A 309 2.03 8.53 -1.73
CA ALA A 309 2.38 7.18 -2.20
C ALA A 309 3.88 7.07 -2.53
N PHE A 310 4.42 8.01 -3.30
CA PHE A 310 5.82 8.00 -3.67
C PHE A 310 6.74 8.10 -2.44
N CYS A 311 6.45 9.03 -1.53
CA CYS A 311 7.19 9.17 -0.27
C CYS A 311 6.99 7.97 0.67
N GLY A 312 5.83 7.31 0.61
CA GLY A 312 5.47 6.11 1.36
C GLY A 312 6.01 4.80 0.77
N GLY A 313 6.74 4.85 -0.35
CA GLY A 313 7.39 3.70 -0.97
C GLY A 313 6.58 2.99 -2.07
N THR A 314 5.36 3.44 -2.37
CA THR A 314 4.50 2.84 -3.40
C THR A 314 4.60 3.60 -4.74
N ALA A 315 5.79 3.57 -5.35
CA ALA A 315 6.05 4.29 -6.61
C ALA A 315 5.12 3.89 -7.77
N ARG A 316 4.60 2.66 -7.76
CA ARG A 316 3.61 2.17 -8.74
C ARG A 316 2.28 2.92 -8.62
N ASP A 317 1.75 3.06 -7.41
CA ASP A 317 0.52 3.83 -7.15
C ASP A 317 0.73 5.30 -7.50
N ALA A 318 1.89 5.87 -7.16
CA ALA A 318 2.23 7.24 -7.52
C ALA A 318 2.17 7.46 -9.04
N ALA A 319 2.79 6.58 -9.83
CA ALA A 319 2.74 6.68 -11.29
C ALA A 319 1.32 6.54 -11.85
N ARG A 320 0.52 5.59 -11.33
CA ARG A 320 -0.89 5.38 -11.74
C ARG A 320 -1.76 6.60 -11.41
N TRP A 321 -1.65 7.13 -10.21
CA TRP A 321 -2.46 8.27 -9.78
C TRP A 321 -2.03 9.58 -10.45
N CYS A 322 -0.75 9.75 -10.79
CA CYS A 322 -0.33 10.82 -11.70
C CYS A 322 -0.97 10.70 -13.08
N GLU A 323 -1.05 9.49 -13.64
CA GLU A 323 -1.72 9.26 -14.93
C GLU A 323 -3.21 9.59 -14.87
N GLN A 324 -3.90 9.20 -13.80
CA GLN A 324 -5.29 9.62 -13.55
C GLN A 324 -5.40 11.14 -13.41
N ALA A 325 -4.48 11.80 -12.70
CA ALA A 325 -4.51 13.26 -12.52
C ALA A 325 -4.39 14.02 -13.86
N LEU A 326 -3.58 13.50 -14.79
CA LEU A 326 -3.43 14.09 -16.14
C LEU A 326 -4.73 14.00 -16.97
N VAL A 327 -5.62 13.04 -16.69
CA VAL A 327 -6.94 12.98 -17.34
C VAL A 327 -7.85 14.13 -16.88
N HIS A 328 -7.66 14.61 -15.65
CA HIS A 328 -8.54 15.59 -15.01
C HIS A 328 -8.06 17.05 -15.09
N SER A 329 -6.82 17.31 -15.54
CA SER A 329 -6.26 18.66 -15.62
C SER A 329 -5.76 19.01 -17.02
N ARG A 330 -6.04 20.24 -17.45
CA ARG A 330 -5.43 20.88 -18.62
C ARG A 330 -4.57 22.10 -18.25
N ASP A 331 -4.45 22.42 -16.95
CA ASP A 331 -3.57 23.50 -16.50
C ASP A 331 -2.11 23.10 -16.76
N PRO A 332 -1.36 23.87 -17.59
CA PRO A 332 0.04 23.56 -17.89
C PRO A 332 0.92 23.45 -16.64
N ARG A 333 0.66 24.25 -15.60
CA ARG A 333 1.48 24.27 -14.37
C ARG A 333 1.21 23.02 -13.52
N LEU A 334 -0.05 22.66 -13.32
CA LEU A 334 -0.39 21.45 -12.59
C LEU A 334 0.04 20.18 -13.34
N THR A 335 -0.14 20.14 -14.66
CA THR A 335 0.32 19.04 -15.53
C THR A 335 1.85 18.87 -15.43
N ALA A 336 2.60 19.96 -15.38
CA ALA A 336 4.05 19.93 -15.15
C ALA A 336 4.42 19.33 -13.79
N ASP A 337 3.74 19.75 -12.71
CA ASP A 337 3.99 19.23 -11.36
C ASP A 337 3.64 17.72 -11.27
N ILE A 338 2.58 17.27 -11.94
CA ILE A 338 2.23 15.85 -12.08
C ILE A 338 3.27 15.09 -12.90
N GLY A 339 3.72 15.67 -14.03
CA GLY A 339 4.73 15.08 -14.90
C GLY A 339 6.07 14.88 -14.19
N LEU A 340 6.47 15.83 -13.35
CA LEU A 340 7.68 15.73 -12.53
C LEU A 340 7.64 14.51 -11.61
N LEU A 341 6.55 14.36 -10.85
CA LEU A 341 6.39 13.26 -9.91
C LEU A 341 6.27 11.91 -10.63
N ARG A 342 5.54 11.85 -11.75
CA ARG A 342 5.43 10.64 -12.57
C ARG A 342 6.77 10.19 -13.13
N GLY A 343 7.57 11.12 -13.64
CA GLY A 343 8.91 10.83 -14.14
C GLY A 343 9.85 10.33 -13.04
N GLN A 344 9.79 10.92 -11.85
CA GLN A 344 10.50 10.42 -10.67
C GLN A 344 10.04 9.00 -10.34
N ALA A 345 8.73 8.74 -10.23
CA ALA A 345 8.19 7.41 -9.96
C ALA A 345 8.67 6.36 -10.99
N CYS A 346 8.63 6.66 -12.29
CA CYS A 346 9.13 5.76 -13.34
C CYS A 346 10.63 5.47 -13.21
N THR A 347 11.43 6.44 -12.77
CA THR A 347 12.87 6.23 -12.52
C THR A 347 13.07 5.20 -11.41
N TRP A 348 12.29 5.30 -10.32
CA TRP A 348 12.34 4.37 -9.20
C TRP A 348 11.83 2.97 -9.55
N LEU A 349 10.90 2.86 -10.50
CA LEU A 349 10.40 1.59 -11.03
C LEU A 349 11.37 0.90 -11.99
N GLY A 350 12.54 1.50 -12.28
CA GLY A 350 13.54 0.92 -13.16
C GLY A 350 13.28 1.13 -14.65
N ASP A 351 12.46 2.13 -15.02
CA ASP A 351 12.22 2.52 -16.42
C ASP A 351 12.78 3.94 -16.69
N PRO A 352 14.12 4.09 -16.71
CA PRO A 352 14.78 5.39 -16.87
C PRO A 352 14.53 6.01 -18.26
N ALA A 353 14.41 5.18 -19.32
CA ALA A 353 14.11 5.64 -20.67
C ALA A 353 12.72 6.31 -20.75
N ARG A 354 11.69 5.70 -20.15
CA ARG A 354 10.35 6.30 -20.09
C ARG A 354 10.34 7.53 -19.19
N ALA A 355 10.97 7.46 -18.02
CA ALA A 355 11.07 8.60 -17.11
C ALA A 355 11.66 9.84 -17.80
N HIS A 356 12.77 9.65 -18.52
CA HIS A 356 13.41 10.70 -19.29
C HIS A 356 12.46 11.37 -20.29
N ARG A 357 11.79 10.57 -21.13
CA ARG A 357 10.84 11.08 -22.13
C ARG A 357 9.72 11.88 -21.48
N LEU A 358 9.07 11.32 -20.45
CA LEU A 358 7.97 11.97 -19.74
C LEU A 358 8.38 13.34 -19.16
N LEU A 359 9.58 13.42 -18.58
CA LEU A 359 10.09 14.65 -17.98
C LEU A 359 10.41 15.72 -19.03
N VAL A 360 11.04 15.33 -20.16
CA VAL A 360 11.35 16.25 -21.26
C VAL A 360 10.08 16.75 -21.95
N ASP A 361 9.11 15.88 -22.19
CA ASP A 361 7.84 16.25 -22.82
C ASP A 361 7.05 17.23 -21.93
N ALA A 362 7.00 16.96 -20.62
CA ALA A 362 6.39 17.88 -19.66
C ALA A 362 7.15 19.23 -19.59
N ALA A 363 8.48 19.21 -19.66
CA ALA A 363 9.29 20.43 -19.65
C ALA A 363 8.97 21.32 -20.86
N ARG A 364 8.98 20.73 -22.06
CA ARG A 364 8.66 21.44 -23.32
C ARG A 364 7.25 22.03 -23.31
N ALA A 365 6.27 21.30 -22.76
CA ALA A 365 4.89 21.76 -22.70
C ALA A 365 4.71 22.99 -21.80
N VAL A 366 5.43 23.05 -20.66
CA VAL A 366 5.27 24.14 -19.69
C VAL A 366 6.22 25.32 -19.94
N GLU A 367 7.30 25.12 -20.68
CA GLU A 367 8.34 26.13 -20.92
C GLU A 367 7.82 27.50 -21.42
N PRO A 368 6.86 27.57 -22.37
CA PRO A 368 6.32 28.86 -22.82
C PRO A 368 5.55 29.64 -21.75
N VAL A 369 5.08 28.96 -20.70
CA VAL A 369 4.17 29.50 -19.68
C VAL A 369 4.87 29.66 -18.32
N ASP A 370 5.85 28.81 -18.02
CA ASP A 370 6.56 28.76 -16.74
C ASP A 370 7.97 28.18 -16.90
N ARG A 371 8.90 29.06 -17.30
CA ARG A 371 10.33 28.72 -17.42
C ARG A 371 10.92 28.13 -16.13
N PRO A 372 10.60 28.64 -14.92
CA PRO A 372 11.03 28.03 -13.67
C PRO A 372 10.69 26.54 -13.50
N ARG A 373 9.45 26.14 -13.81
CA ARG A 373 9.03 24.73 -13.76
C ARG A 373 9.68 23.89 -14.85
N ALA A 374 9.80 24.42 -16.06
CA ALA A 374 10.51 23.73 -17.15
C ALA A 374 11.96 23.43 -16.77
N CYS A 375 12.67 24.39 -16.15
CA CYS A 375 14.04 24.19 -15.65
C CYS A 375 14.13 23.00 -14.67
N LEU A 376 13.19 22.89 -13.72
CA LEU A 376 13.14 21.77 -12.77
C LEU A 376 12.90 20.42 -13.46
N LEU A 377 12.02 20.38 -14.46
CA LEU A 377 11.73 19.16 -15.23
C LEU A 377 12.92 18.71 -16.09
N TYR A 378 13.58 19.63 -16.79
CA TYR A 378 14.80 19.32 -17.53
C TYR A 378 15.90 18.82 -16.59
N GLY A 379 16.10 19.48 -15.43
CA GLY A 379 17.05 19.03 -14.42
C GLY A 379 16.74 17.62 -13.90
N ALA A 380 15.48 17.31 -13.65
CA ALA A 380 15.04 15.97 -13.24
C ALA A 380 15.25 14.90 -14.34
N ALA A 381 15.21 15.28 -15.62
CA ALA A 381 15.39 14.37 -16.76
C ALA A 381 16.84 13.93 -16.99
N VAL A 382 17.82 14.63 -16.40
CA VAL A 382 19.26 14.33 -16.58
C VAL A 382 19.63 12.99 -15.96
N ALA A 383 19.21 12.70 -14.72
CA ALA A 383 19.56 11.46 -14.05
C ALA A 383 19.05 10.20 -14.77
N PRO A 384 17.77 10.12 -15.20
CA PRO A 384 17.28 8.99 -15.98
C PRO A 384 18.00 8.83 -17.33
N ALA A 385 18.36 9.92 -18.01
CA ALA A 385 19.15 9.83 -19.25
C ALA A 385 20.52 9.16 -19.03
N MET A 386 21.19 9.49 -17.92
CA MET A 386 22.48 8.90 -17.56
C MET A 386 22.33 7.42 -17.20
N MET A 387 21.28 7.06 -16.45
CA MET A 387 20.99 5.66 -16.10
C MET A 387 20.68 4.79 -17.33
N ASP A 388 20.05 5.38 -18.35
CA ASP A 388 19.78 4.72 -19.65
C ASP A 388 21.00 4.74 -20.60
N GLY A 389 22.16 5.24 -20.16
CA GLY A 389 23.38 5.32 -20.97
C GLY A 389 23.38 6.40 -22.06
N ARG A 390 22.37 7.27 -22.12
CA ARG A 390 22.25 8.34 -23.13
C ARG A 390 22.98 9.62 -22.71
N LEU A 391 24.30 9.53 -22.55
CA LEU A 391 25.14 10.60 -22.00
C LEU A 391 25.13 11.91 -22.81
N ARG A 392 25.00 11.82 -24.15
CA ARG A 392 24.83 13.02 -25.00
C ARG A 392 23.53 13.74 -24.70
N HIS A 393 22.40 13.02 -24.68
CA HIS A 393 21.11 13.62 -24.33
C HIS A 393 21.10 14.19 -22.91
N ALA A 394 21.75 13.51 -21.95
CA ALA A 394 21.91 14.03 -20.59
C ALA A 394 22.65 15.37 -20.58
N SER A 395 23.71 15.50 -21.38
CA SER A 395 24.50 16.73 -21.52
C SER A 395 23.71 17.86 -22.18
N ASP A 396 22.97 17.57 -23.25
CA ASP A 396 22.15 18.55 -23.98
C ASP A 396 21.04 19.11 -23.08
N ILE A 397 20.35 18.23 -22.35
CA ILE A 397 19.27 18.64 -21.44
C ILE A 397 19.81 19.36 -20.22
N ALA A 398 20.99 18.98 -19.71
CA ALA A 398 21.64 19.73 -18.66
C ALA A 398 22.07 21.14 -19.13
N ALA A 399 22.47 21.30 -20.40
CA ALA A 399 22.70 22.61 -21.01
C ALA A 399 21.42 23.44 -21.02
N ARG A 400 20.32 22.87 -21.52
CA ARG A 400 19.03 23.56 -21.57
C ARG A 400 18.52 23.96 -20.18
N CYS A 401 18.70 23.08 -19.18
CA CYS A 401 18.39 23.38 -17.79
C CYS A 401 19.15 24.61 -17.28
N GLN A 402 20.44 24.74 -17.63
CA GLN A 402 21.29 25.87 -17.26
C GLN A 402 20.88 27.16 -17.96
N GLU A 403 20.64 27.13 -19.28
CA GLU A 403 20.14 28.30 -20.03
C GLU A 403 18.83 28.86 -19.44
N LEU A 404 17.93 27.98 -18.98
CA LEU A 404 16.69 28.39 -18.35
C LEU A 404 16.89 28.93 -16.92
N ALA A 405 18.00 28.57 -16.27
CA ALA A 405 18.31 28.95 -14.91
C ALA A 405 19.10 30.26 -14.80
N ASP A 406 19.80 30.70 -15.85
CA ASP A 406 20.65 31.90 -15.83
C ASP A 406 19.88 33.14 -15.37
N ASP A 407 18.65 33.33 -15.89
CA ASP A 407 17.72 34.40 -15.49
C ASP A 407 16.90 34.08 -14.22
N GLY A 408 17.15 32.94 -13.59
CA GLY A 408 16.35 32.36 -12.50
C GLY A 408 16.77 32.79 -11.10
N ARG A 409 16.17 32.15 -10.09
CA ARG A 409 16.61 32.28 -8.69
C ARG A 409 17.94 31.54 -8.49
N ASP A 410 18.70 31.95 -7.47
CA ASP A 410 19.95 31.29 -7.08
C ASP A 410 19.79 29.77 -6.88
N THR A 411 18.64 29.37 -6.33
CA THR A 411 18.28 27.97 -6.14
C THR A 411 18.21 27.16 -7.43
N GLN A 412 17.75 27.78 -8.52
CA GLN A 412 17.63 27.15 -9.83
C GLN A 412 18.98 27.10 -10.54
N ARG A 413 19.76 28.19 -10.47
CA ARG A 413 21.14 28.21 -11.00
C ARG A 413 21.99 27.10 -10.40
N ARG A 414 21.96 26.95 -9.08
CA ARG A 414 22.70 25.88 -8.39
C ARG A 414 22.19 24.49 -8.77
N HIS A 415 20.86 24.30 -8.87
CA HIS A 415 20.31 23.02 -9.32
C HIS A 415 20.79 22.65 -10.72
N ALA A 416 20.71 23.58 -11.67
CA ALA A 416 21.15 23.37 -13.04
C ALA A 416 22.66 23.12 -13.14
N ALA A 417 23.47 23.88 -12.39
CA ALA A 417 24.92 23.70 -12.33
C ALA A 417 25.30 22.31 -11.79
N VAL A 418 24.61 21.80 -10.76
CA VAL A 418 24.80 20.43 -10.27
C VAL A 418 24.49 19.40 -11.37
N MET A 419 23.40 19.58 -12.11
CA MET A 419 23.02 18.64 -13.17
C MET A 419 24.00 18.68 -14.35
N ARG A 420 24.47 19.87 -14.74
CA ARG A 420 25.51 20.07 -15.76
C ARG A 420 26.81 19.37 -15.38
N ALA A 421 27.29 19.61 -14.16
CA ALA A 421 28.54 19.04 -13.67
C ALA A 421 28.48 17.50 -13.58
N LYS A 422 27.33 16.94 -13.16
CA LYS A 422 27.09 15.49 -13.18
C LYS A 422 27.11 14.91 -14.59
N ALA A 423 26.44 15.56 -15.54
CA ALA A 423 26.41 15.12 -16.93
C ALA A 423 27.82 15.16 -17.57
N GLN A 424 28.62 16.20 -17.28
CA GLN A 424 30.00 16.31 -17.74
C GLN A 424 30.90 15.20 -17.17
N ALA A 425 30.83 14.98 -15.86
CA ALA A 425 31.64 13.95 -15.20
C ALA A 425 31.32 12.55 -15.72
N LEU A 426 30.04 12.20 -15.85
CA LEU A 426 29.60 10.91 -16.39
C LEU A 426 29.78 10.80 -17.91
N GLY A 427 29.83 11.93 -18.62
CA GLY A 427 30.14 12.03 -20.04
C GLY A 427 31.63 11.87 -20.39
N GLY A 428 32.51 11.76 -19.38
CA GLY A 428 33.95 11.54 -19.55
C GLY A 428 34.84 12.75 -19.19
N ASP A 429 34.26 13.94 -19.02
CA ASP A 429 34.99 15.14 -18.56
C ASP A 429 34.94 15.26 -17.03
N VAL A 430 35.58 14.29 -16.37
CA VAL A 430 35.66 14.21 -14.91
C VAL A 430 36.34 15.43 -14.28
N PRO A 431 37.44 15.99 -14.83
CA PRO A 431 38.10 17.16 -14.23
C PRO A 431 37.17 18.39 -14.18
N THR A 432 36.51 18.74 -15.28
CA THR A 432 35.61 19.89 -15.34
C THR A 432 34.39 19.68 -14.45
N GLY A 433 33.75 18.51 -14.53
CA GLY A 433 32.59 18.19 -13.71
C GLY A 433 32.91 18.19 -12.21
N ARG A 434 34.07 17.66 -11.81
CA ARG A 434 34.53 17.68 -10.41
C ARG A 434 34.81 19.10 -9.93
N ALA A 435 35.51 19.91 -10.72
CA ALA A 435 35.82 21.30 -10.37
C ALA A 435 34.53 22.12 -10.16
N ALA A 436 33.55 21.97 -11.05
CA ALA A 436 32.25 22.64 -10.93
C ALA A 436 31.47 22.20 -9.68
N LEU A 437 31.46 20.90 -9.34
CA LEU A 437 30.81 20.42 -8.10
C LEU A 437 31.51 20.93 -6.84
N LEU A 438 32.84 21.03 -6.84
CA LEU A 438 33.60 21.56 -5.70
C LEU A 438 33.34 23.05 -5.49
N ALA A 439 33.34 23.85 -6.56
CA ALA A 439 33.01 25.28 -6.47
C ALA A 439 31.63 25.52 -5.84
N LEU A 440 30.62 24.72 -6.21
CA LEU A 440 29.28 24.80 -5.62
C LEU A 440 29.25 24.43 -4.13
N LEU A 441 30.10 23.50 -3.68
CA LEU A 441 30.21 23.12 -2.27
C LEU A 441 30.87 24.23 -1.44
N ASP A 442 31.88 24.89 -1.99
CA ASP A 442 32.58 25.99 -1.33
C ASP A 442 31.68 27.23 -1.15
N GLU A 443 30.81 27.52 -2.14
CA GLU A 443 29.78 28.56 -2.04
C GLU A 443 28.65 28.24 -1.05
N SER A 444 28.43 26.95 -0.76
CA SER A 444 27.36 26.46 0.13
C SER A 444 27.67 26.64 1.62
N HIS A 445 28.91 27.04 1.97
CA HIS A 445 29.32 27.33 3.35
C HIS A 445 28.86 28.71 3.87
N SER A 446 28.03 29.44 3.12
CA SER A 446 27.29 30.63 3.57
C SER A 446 25.91 30.24 4.14
N PRO A 447 25.41 30.80 5.27
CA PRO A 447 24.28 30.28 6.08
C PRO A 447 22.90 30.20 5.40
N VAL A 448 22.79 30.56 4.13
CA VAL A 448 21.53 30.70 3.38
C VAL A 448 21.28 29.53 2.40
N ALA A 449 22.24 28.61 2.22
CA ALA A 449 22.19 27.56 1.20
C ALA A 449 21.29 26.33 1.50
N MET A 450 20.46 26.37 2.55
CA MET A 450 19.75 25.20 3.09
C MET A 450 18.31 25.00 2.55
N ASP A 451 17.94 25.72 1.48
CA ASP A 451 16.57 25.71 0.93
C ASP A 451 16.44 24.99 -0.43
N ILE A 452 17.53 24.60 -1.08
CA ILE A 452 17.52 23.99 -2.42
C ILE A 452 17.23 22.48 -2.37
N ALA A 453 17.54 21.82 -1.25
CA ALA A 453 17.17 20.44 -0.98
C ALA A 453 15.71 20.28 -0.48
N ARG A 454 14.99 21.40 -0.35
CA ARG A 454 13.59 21.48 0.04
C ARG A 454 12.80 21.94 -1.17
N GLY A 455 12.27 21.00 -1.94
CA GLY A 455 11.14 21.31 -2.83
C GLY A 455 10.01 21.99 -2.03
N PRO A 456 9.02 22.62 -2.70
CA PRO A 456 8.01 23.49 -2.08
C PRO A 456 7.53 22.94 -0.72
N ARG A 457 8.10 23.50 0.35
CA ARG A 457 7.96 23.24 1.81
C ARG A 457 7.70 21.83 2.37
N ASN A 458 7.51 20.76 1.60
CA ASN A 458 7.08 19.45 2.13
C ASN A 458 7.76 18.21 1.53
N ALA A 459 8.88 18.33 0.81
CA ALA A 459 9.65 17.16 0.35
C ALA A 459 11.15 17.37 0.57
N ARG A 460 11.72 16.63 1.55
CA ARG A 460 13.18 16.52 1.72
C ARG A 460 13.70 15.46 0.76
N SER A 461 14.63 15.84 -0.12
CA SER A 461 15.36 14.92 -1.01
C SER A 461 16.42 14.10 -0.23
N PRO A 462 16.58 12.78 -0.51
CA PRO A 462 17.47 11.89 0.24
C PRO A 462 18.98 11.99 -0.11
N TRP A 463 19.40 12.93 -0.96
CA TRP A 463 20.76 12.95 -1.55
C TRP A 463 21.83 13.76 -0.78
N THR A 464 21.55 14.25 0.43
CA THR A 464 22.56 14.99 1.23
C THR A 464 23.02 14.17 2.43
N SER A 465 24.13 13.44 2.25
CA SER A 465 24.81 12.72 3.33
C SER A 465 25.46 13.70 4.31
N ARG A 466 25.19 13.52 5.61
CA ARG A 466 25.88 14.23 6.69
C ARG A 466 27.30 13.67 6.83
N ARG A 467 28.30 14.54 6.81
CA ARG A 467 29.62 14.27 7.39
C ARG A 467 29.45 14.07 8.89
N ALA A 468 29.97 12.95 9.39
CA ALA A 468 30.18 12.73 10.81
C ALA A 468 31.43 13.50 11.26
N SER A 469 31.31 14.27 12.35
CA SER A 469 32.46 14.69 13.16
C SER A 469 32.28 14.11 14.56
N PRO A 470 33.36 13.66 15.23
CA PRO A 470 33.28 12.80 16.40
C PRO A 470 33.19 13.61 17.70
N GLY A 471 32.47 13.10 18.70
CA GLY A 471 32.78 13.40 20.10
C GLY A 471 31.63 13.47 21.09
N ARG A 472 31.78 12.65 22.13
CA ARG A 472 31.29 12.77 23.51
C ARG A 472 29.88 12.26 23.83
N THR A 473 29.89 10.99 24.21
CA THR A 473 29.25 10.41 25.41
C THR A 473 28.73 11.41 26.44
N THR A 474 27.44 11.30 26.79
CA THR A 474 26.96 11.12 28.17
C THR A 474 25.58 10.47 28.17
N ALA A 475 25.43 9.47 29.04
CA ALA A 475 24.22 8.69 29.25
C ALA A 475 23.26 9.38 30.24
N ARG A 476 21.94 9.22 30.02
CA ARG A 476 20.93 8.92 31.06
C ARG A 476 19.53 8.67 30.43
N PRO A 477 18.76 7.67 30.91
CA PRO A 477 17.41 7.33 30.43
C PRO A 477 16.31 8.06 31.21
N PRO A 478 15.10 8.21 30.64
CA PRO A 478 13.93 7.40 31.03
C PRO A 478 13.05 7.09 29.80
N GLY A 479 12.04 6.23 29.76
CA GLY A 479 11.24 5.51 30.74
C GLY A 479 10.11 4.81 29.95
N ARG A 480 9.64 3.69 30.48
CA ARG A 480 8.60 2.78 29.96
C ARG A 480 7.32 3.49 29.50
N CYS A 481 6.58 2.92 28.53
CA CYS A 481 5.10 2.82 28.54
C CYS A 481 4.50 2.14 27.27
N TRP A 482 3.91 0.94 27.48
CA TRP A 482 2.72 0.27 26.87
C TRP A 482 2.63 0.14 25.33
N THR A 483 2.56 -1.03 24.64
CA THR A 483 1.75 -2.27 24.74
C THR A 483 0.25 -2.07 24.99
N GLN A 484 -0.53 -2.00 23.92
CA GLN A 484 -1.50 -3.02 23.50
C GLN A 484 -2.11 -2.66 22.14
#